data_AF-A0A9X9X7R1-F1
#
_entry.id   AF-A0A9X9X7R1-F1
#
_cell.length_a   1.000
_cell.length_b   1.000
_cell.length_c   1.000
_cell.angle_alpha   90.00
_cell.angle_beta   90.00
_cell.angle_gamma   90.00
#
_symmetry.space_group_name_H-M   'P 1'
#
loop_
_entity.id
_entity.type
_entity.pdbx_description
1 polymer ?
#
loop_
_entity_poly.entity_id
_entity_poly.type
_entity_poly.pdbx_seq_one_letter_code
_entity_poly.pdbx_strand_id
1 'polypeptide(L)'
;MRLSHLSVLVVAGLLAAPAGQAQAPAPVAPVASVPLGQALEARHLAAHRAAYRLSLSRARDPGNIANAQGAMLYEVVDACDGWASRQRFSLTLTDRDGTEIETASDYSTFETKDGRRLRFTLTQMTQGAVTSRIAGEAELTADGTGVVRYSEPETKEERLPPGTLLPNIHTIVTLNAARGGQRLVVAPLFDGTSPDGAQDTTTVLSAWDAPREVAGFPSLSPLGSVRMRIAFFDRDAQQQGGGATTPSYEVSLRYWENGVADQMLMDFREFVVEGQMVKLEDVPGGC
;
A
#
# COMPACT_ATOMS: atom_id res chain seq x y z
N MET A 1 -13.25 51.84 37.28
CA MET A 1 -14.48 52.14 38.04
C MET A 1 -15.53 51.13 37.60
N ARG A 2 -15.85 50.18 38.50
CA ARG A 2 -17.17 49.99 39.16
C ARG A 2 -18.22 49.40 38.20
N LEU A 3 -18.61 48.13 38.38
CA LEU A 3 -19.68 47.67 39.30
C LEU A 3 -20.95 48.50 39.07
N SER A 4 -22.15 47.98 38.84
CA SER A 4 -22.77 46.65 38.94
C SER A 4 -24.27 46.96 39.00
N HIS A 5 -25.17 46.13 38.47
CA HIS A 5 -26.48 45.93 39.12
C HIS A 5 -26.95 44.48 38.94
N LEU A 6 -26.81 43.75 40.05
CA LEU A 6 -27.58 42.60 40.52
C LEU A 6 -29.05 43.06 40.73
N SER A 7 -30.13 42.33 40.42
CA SER A 7 -30.67 41.17 41.16
C SER A 7 -32.16 40.99 40.78
N VAL A 8 -32.67 39.76 40.50
CA VAL A 8 -33.61 38.94 41.33
C VAL A 8 -35.10 39.10 40.88
N LEU A 9 -36.01 38.12 40.76
CA LEU A 9 -36.08 36.65 40.92
C LEU A 9 -37.33 36.11 40.14
N VAL A 10 -37.21 34.89 39.57
CA VAL A 10 -38.13 33.71 39.52
C VAL A 10 -39.66 33.88 39.36
N VAL A 11 -40.28 33.16 38.39
CA VAL A 11 -41.26 32.05 38.59
C VAL A 11 -41.27 31.12 37.35
N ALA A 12 -41.38 29.82 37.64
CA ALA A 12 -41.26 28.66 36.78
C ALA A 12 -42.37 28.46 35.73
N GLY A 13 -42.00 27.76 34.66
CA GLY A 13 -42.92 27.10 33.73
C GLY A 13 -42.23 25.88 33.13
N LEU A 14 -42.37 24.71 33.78
CA LEU A 14 -41.98 23.42 33.23
C LEU A 14 -42.87 23.08 32.02
N LEU A 15 -42.25 22.91 30.86
CA LEU A 15 -42.78 22.03 29.81
C LEU A 15 -41.64 21.08 29.42
N ALA A 16 -41.79 19.83 29.85
CA ALA A 16 -40.90 18.74 29.53
C ALA A 16 -40.98 18.42 28.03
N ALA A 17 -39.89 18.64 27.31
CA ALA A 17 -39.64 18.01 26.02
C ALA A 17 -39.04 16.61 26.28
N PRO A 18 -39.42 15.56 25.53
CA PRO A 18 -38.78 14.27 25.67
C PRO A 18 -37.31 14.41 25.25
N ALA A 19 -36.42 14.07 26.18
CA ALA A 19 -35.01 13.91 25.91
C ALA A 19 -34.84 12.83 24.83
N GLY A 20 -34.57 13.26 23.60
CA GLY A 20 -34.02 12.37 22.58
C GLY A 20 -32.70 11.83 23.13
N GLN A 21 -32.65 10.52 23.34
CA GLN A 21 -31.45 9.83 23.76
C GLN A 21 -30.38 10.05 22.68
N ALA A 22 -29.47 10.99 22.93
CA ALA A 22 -28.21 11.07 22.19
C ALA A 22 -27.44 9.81 22.52
N GLN A 23 -27.52 8.84 21.61
CA GLN A 23 -26.80 7.58 21.69
C GLN A 23 -25.31 7.93 21.64
N ALA A 24 -24.62 7.71 22.77
CA ALA A 24 -23.17 7.87 22.83
C ALA A 24 -22.52 7.01 21.74
N PRO A 25 -21.48 7.50 21.04
CA PRO A 25 -20.75 6.69 20.07
C PRO A 25 -20.26 5.42 20.77
N ALA A 26 -20.59 4.26 20.21
CA ALA A 26 -20.19 2.98 20.76
C ALA A 26 -18.65 2.93 20.86
N PRO A 27 -18.09 2.35 21.94
CA PRO A 27 -16.65 2.16 22.04
C PRO A 27 -16.18 1.31 20.87
N VAL A 28 -15.18 1.80 20.13
CA VAL A 28 -14.50 1.03 19.08
C VAL A 28 -13.80 -0.12 19.79
N ALA A 29 -14.32 -1.34 19.58
CA ALA A 29 -13.71 -2.55 20.14
C ALA A 29 -12.26 -2.67 19.63
N PRO A 30 -11.30 -3.10 20.47
CA PRO A 30 -9.95 -3.39 20.01
C PRO A 30 -10.02 -4.45 18.92
N VAL A 31 -9.28 -4.20 17.83
CA VAL A 31 -9.15 -5.11 16.69
C VAL A 31 -8.73 -6.47 17.21
N ALA A 32 -9.56 -7.49 17.00
CA ALA A 32 -9.18 -8.86 17.32
C ALA A 32 -7.87 -9.18 16.59
N SER A 33 -6.87 -9.65 17.34
CA SER A 33 -5.64 -10.19 16.78
C SER A 33 -5.99 -11.18 15.69
N VAL A 34 -5.54 -10.91 14.46
CA VAL A 34 -5.62 -11.90 13.38
C VAL A 34 -4.85 -13.12 13.89
N PRO A 35 -5.49 -14.30 14.02
CA PRO A 35 -4.79 -15.49 14.45
C PRO A 35 -3.83 -15.91 13.33
N LEU A 36 -2.57 -15.50 13.44
CA LEU A 36 -1.47 -16.11 12.72
C LEU A 36 -1.47 -17.59 13.09
N GLY A 37 -1.68 -18.48 12.11
CA GLY A 37 -1.77 -19.92 12.33
C GLY A 37 -2.98 -20.63 11.73
N GLN A 38 -3.94 -19.91 11.13
CA GLN A 38 -4.81 -20.51 10.10
C GLN A 38 -4.12 -20.41 8.74
N ALA A 39 -4.27 -21.43 7.90
CA ALA A 39 -3.58 -21.51 6.62
C ALA A 39 -3.97 -20.33 5.71
N LEU A 40 -3.15 -19.28 5.75
CA LEU A 40 -3.02 -18.33 4.66
C LEU A 40 -2.29 -19.08 3.58
N GLU A 41 -3.09 -19.63 2.70
CA GLU A 41 -2.61 -20.54 1.69
C GLU A 41 -1.86 -19.71 0.65
N ALA A 42 -0.53 -19.67 0.78
CA ALA A 42 0.42 -19.10 -0.17
C ALA A 42 0.07 -19.47 -1.63
N ARG A 43 -0.60 -20.61 -1.84
CA ARG A 43 -1.20 -21.07 -3.11
C ARG A 43 -2.18 -20.10 -3.79
N HIS A 44 -2.51 -18.94 -3.19
CA HIS A 44 -3.37 -17.96 -3.83
C HIS A 44 -2.63 -16.96 -4.73
N LEU A 45 -1.33 -16.73 -4.59
CA LEU A 45 -0.66 -15.84 -5.55
C LEU A 45 -0.33 -16.61 -6.82
N ALA A 46 -1.17 -16.44 -7.84
CA ALA A 46 -0.93 -17.04 -9.15
C ALA A 46 0.31 -16.41 -9.78
N ALA A 47 1.18 -17.25 -10.35
CA ALA A 47 2.30 -16.78 -11.14
C ALA A 47 1.75 -16.08 -12.40
N HIS A 48 2.09 -14.82 -12.59
CA HIS A 48 1.61 -14.06 -13.73
C HIS A 48 2.58 -12.95 -14.12
N ARG A 49 2.38 -12.43 -15.32
CA ARG A 49 3.01 -11.22 -15.84
C ARG A 49 1.92 -10.27 -16.31
N ALA A 50 1.96 -9.03 -15.82
CA ALA A 50 1.01 -7.99 -16.18
C ALA A 50 1.74 -6.76 -16.72
N ALA A 51 1.24 -6.21 -17.83
CA ALA A 51 1.73 -4.97 -18.39
C ALA A 51 0.66 -3.88 -18.23
N TYR A 52 1.10 -2.71 -17.80
CA TYR A 52 0.27 -1.55 -17.52
C TYR A 52 0.73 -0.37 -18.37
N ARG A 53 -0.22 0.31 -19.00
CA ARG A 53 -0.01 1.63 -19.57
C ARG A 53 -0.19 2.66 -18.46
N LEU A 54 0.78 3.56 -18.32
CA LEU A 54 0.74 4.63 -17.34
C LEU A 54 0.30 5.94 -18.00
N SER A 55 -0.62 6.65 -17.36
CA SER A 55 -1.09 7.95 -17.81
C SER A 55 -1.42 8.87 -16.64
N LEU A 56 -1.24 10.18 -16.84
CA LEU A 56 -1.68 11.19 -15.86
C LEU A 56 -3.19 11.08 -15.62
N SER A 57 -3.58 10.84 -14.37
CA SER A 57 -4.99 10.85 -13.94
C SER A 57 -5.38 12.23 -13.41
N ARG A 58 -4.51 12.85 -12.60
CA ARG A 58 -4.75 14.14 -11.97
C ARG A 58 -3.43 14.87 -11.68
N ALA A 59 -3.38 16.18 -11.92
CA ALA A 59 -2.37 17.07 -11.36
C ALA A 59 -3.01 17.91 -10.24
N ARG A 60 -2.37 18.02 -9.07
CA ARG A 60 -2.89 18.80 -7.94
C ARG A 60 -2.51 20.26 -8.01
N ASP A 61 -1.29 20.55 -8.45
CA ASP A 61 -0.91 21.87 -8.91
C ASP A 61 -0.85 21.84 -10.45
N PRO A 62 -1.86 22.40 -11.14
CA PRO A 62 -1.85 22.47 -12.60
C PRO A 62 -0.67 23.27 -13.16
N GLY A 63 0.06 24.04 -12.34
CA GLY A 63 1.22 24.82 -12.75
C GLY A 63 2.45 24.00 -13.13
N ASN A 64 2.62 22.81 -12.55
CA ASN A 64 3.92 22.09 -12.63
C ASN A 64 3.94 20.90 -13.59
N ILE A 65 2.80 20.24 -13.84
CA ILE A 65 2.76 19.00 -14.62
C ILE A 65 1.66 19.11 -15.68
N ALA A 66 2.08 19.07 -16.96
CA ALA A 66 1.17 19.04 -18.09
C ALA A 66 0.78 17.61 -18.46
N ASN A 67 1.71 16.66 -18.34
CA ASN A 67 1.54 15.32 -18.84
C ASN A 67 2.35 14.27 -18.08
N ALA A 68 1.89 13.02 -18.10
CA ALA A 68 2.64 11.87 -17.61
C ALA A 68 2.29 10.63 -18.44
N GLN A 69 3.29 9.97 -19.02
CA GLN A 69 3.13 8.73 -19.79
C GLN A 69 4.20 7.73 -19.42
N GLY A 70 3.86 6.45 -19.51
CA GLY A 70 4.83 5.41 -19.25
C GLY A 70 4.29 4.01 -19.37
N ALA A 71 5.05 3.07 -18.83
CA ALA A 71 4.66 1.68 -18.74
C ALA A 71 5.20 1.07 -17.45
N MET A 72 4.44 0.11 -16.92
CA MET A 72 4.90 -0.77 -15.85
C MET A 72 4.75 -2.22 -16.30
N LEU A 73 5.78 -3.01 -16.11
CA LEU A 73 5.74 -4.47 -16.25
C LEU A 73 5.95 -5.06 -14.86
N TYR A 74 5.01 -5.90 -14.43
CA TYR A 74 5.12 -6.66 -13.20
C TYR A 74 5.11 -8.14 -13.53
N GLU A 75 5.98 -8.90 -12.89
CA GLU A 75 6.03 -10.35 -12.94
C GLU A 75 6.16 -10.90 -11.52
N VAL A 76 5.41 -11.95 -11.23
CA VAL A 76 5.59 -12.79 -10.06
C VAL A 76 5.62 -14.24 -10.48
N VAL A 77 6.66 -14.94 -10.05
CA VAL A 77 6.85 -16.38 -10.29
C VAL A 77 6.81 -17.10 -8.94
N ASP A 78 6.01 -18.17 -8.87
CA ASP A 78 6.09 -19.12 -7.76
C ASP A 78 7.33 -20.01 -7.96
N ALA A 79 8.36 -19.76 -7.16
CA ALA A 79 9.67 -20.42 -7.21
C ALA A 79 9.84 -21.41 -6.04
N CYS A 80 8.82 -22.22 -5.78
CA CYS A 80 8.77 -23.29 -4.77
C CYS A 80 8.88 -22.84 -3.32
N ASP A 81 10.06 -22.38 -2.90
CA ASP A 81 10.34 -21.94 -1.53
C ASP A 81 9.97 -20.47 -1.30
N GLY A 82 9.67 -19.74 -2.38
CA GLY A 82 9.35 -18.32 -2.34
C GLY A 82 8.73 -17.80 -3.63
N TRP A 83 8.41 -16.52 -3.64
CA TRP A 83 8.02 -15.77 -4.82
C TRP A 83 9.18 -14.93 -5.31
N ALA A 84 9.49 -15.05 -6.59
CA ALA A 84 10.37 -14.12 -7.28
C ALA A 84 9.52 -13.06 -7.98
N SER A 85 9.61 -11.81 -7.54
CA SER A 85 8.91 -10.70 -8.17
C SER A 85 9.89 -9.79 -8.90
N ARG A 86 9.47 -9.25 -10.04
CA ARG A 86 10.18 -8.21 -10.75
C ARG A 86 9.23 -7.15 -11.27
N GLN A 87 9.57 -5.90 -11.05
CA GLN A 87 8.84 -4.75 -11.56
C GLN A 87 9.80 -3.86 -12.34
N ARG A 88 9.43 -3.56 -13.59
CA ARG A 88 10.10 -2.54 -14.41
C ARG A 88 9.12 -1.42 -14.67
N PHE A 89 9.49 -0.22 -14.29
CA PHE A 89 8.65 0.97 -14.39
C PHE A 89 9.41 2.03 -15.17
N SER A 90 8.72 2.75 -16.07
CA SER A 90 9.24 3.94 -16.75
C SER A 90 8.12 4.95 -16.85
N LEU A 91 8.43 6.20 -16.54
CA LEU A 91 7.51 7.32 -16.56
C LEU A 91 8.23 8.57 -17.06
N THR A 92 7.71 9.14 -18.13
CA THR A 92 8.07 10.47 -18.62
C THR A 92 7.07 11.48 -18.12
N LEU A 93 7.54 12.46 -17.35
CA LEU A 93 6.78 13.63 -16.93
C LEU A 93 7.09 14.78 -17.88
N THR A 94 6.06 15.48 -18.32
CA THR A 94 6.20 16.72 -19.11
C THR A 94 5.62 17.87 -18.31
N ASP A 95 6.41 18.90 -18.05
CA ASP A 95 5.93 20.16 -17.47
C ASP A 95 5.20 21.01 -18.54
N ARG A 96 4.73 22.20 -18.16
CA ARG A 96 4.05 23.11 -19.11
C ARG A 96 4.99 23.89 -20.03
N ASP A 97 6.27 23.98 -19.67
CA ASP A 97 7.30 24.58 -20.51
C ASP A 97 7.80 23.60 -21.58
N GLY A 98 7.34 22.35 -21.53
CA GLY A 98 7.69 21.27 -22.46
C GLY A 98 8.94 20.51 -22.05
N THR A 99 9.46 20.74 -20.85
CA THR A 99 10.58 19.97 -20.31
C THR A 99 10.11 18.56 -19.98
N GLU A 100 10.83 17.57 -20.49
CA GLU A 100 10.58 16.17 -20.19
C GLU A 100 11.60 15.61 -19.20
N ILE A 101 11.10 14.92 -18.17
CA ILE A 101 11.90 14.17 -17.22
C ILE A 101 11.48 12.71 -17.29
N GLU A 102 12.37 11.87 -17.83
CA GLU A 102 12.21 10.43 -17.78
C GLU A 102 12.76 9.87 -16.46
N THR A 103 11.95 9.08 -15.79
CA THR A 103 12.32 8.29 -14.62
C THR A 103 12.04 6.82 -14.90
N ALA A 104 12.91 5.92 -14.43
CA ALA A 104 12.72 4.49 -14.54
C ALA A 104 13.18 3.76 -13.28
N SER A 105 12.59 2.60 -13.01
CA SER A 105 13.07 1.71 -11.96
C SER A 105 13.04 0.24 -12.39
N ASP A 106 14.00 -0.52 -11.87
CA ASP A 106 14.05 -1.97 -11.95
C ASP A 106 14.14 -2.52 -10.52
N TYR A 107 13.05 -3.13 -10.07
CA TYR A 107 12.89 -3.66 -8.74
C TYR A 107 12.73 -5.17 -8.83
N SER A 108 13.46 -5.91 -8.00
CA SER A 108 13.39 -7.37 -7.95
C SER A 108 13.44 -7.85 -6.52
N THR A 109 12.65 -8.86 -6.20
CA THR A 109 12.64 -9.50 -4.88
C THR A 109 12.59 -11.01 -4.96
N PHE A 110 13.08 -11.65 -3.91
CA PHE A 110 12.77 -13.03 -3.57
C PHE A 110 12.26 -13.08 -2.13
N GLU A 111 11.00 -13.49 -1.97
CA GLU A 111 10.31 -13.55 -0.66
C GLU A 111 9.96 -15.00 -0.33
N THR A 112 10.40 -15.50 0.83
CA THR A 112 10.11 -16.88 1.22
C THR A 112 8.64 -17.08 1.60
N LYS A 113 8.08 -18.27 1.31
CA LYS A 113 6.66 -18.58 1.59
C LYS A 113 6.30 -18.57 3.08
N ASP A 114 7.29 -18.73 3.96
CA ASP A 114 7.11 -18.62 5.40
C ASP A 114 7.06 -17.16 5.89
N GLY A 115 7.27 -16.18 5.00
CA GLY A 115 7.22 -14.76 5.31
C GLY A 115 8.42 -14.25 6.10
N ARG A 116 9.53 -15.01 6.15
CA ARG A 116 10.67 -14.69 7.04
C ARG A 116 11.87 -14.08 6.35
N ARG A 117 12.00 -14.17 5.03
CA ARG A 117 13.14 -13.62 4.32
C ARG A 117 12.72 -12.86 3.08
N LEU A 118 13.33 -11.69 2.88
CA LEU A 118 13.23 -10.91 1.67
C LEU A 118 14.62 -10.55 1.19
N ARG A 119 15.00 -10.98 -0.01
CA ARG A 119 16.13 -10.41 -0.73
C ARG A 119 15.60 -9.41 -1.75
N PHE A 120 16.20 -8.23 -1.82
CA PHE A 120 15.69 -7.15 -2.66
C PHE A 120 16.81 -6.41 -3.38
N THR A 121 16.49 -5.90 -4.55
CA THR A 121 17.30 -4.93 -5.30
C THR A 121 16.38 -3.92 -5.98
N LEU A 122 16.68 -2.64 -5.85
CA LEU A 122 16.01 -1.54 -6.54
C LEU A 122 17.09 -0.68 -7.20
N THR A 123 17.00 -0.51 -8.52
CA THR A 123 17.78 0.51 -9.24
C THR A 123 16.84 1.57 -9.76
N GLN A 124 17.11 2.83 -9.44
CA GLN A 124 16.38 3.99 -9.96
C GLN A 124 17.26 4.74 -10.95
N MET A 125 16.63 5.23 -12.01
CA MET A 125 17.27 5.93 -13.11
C MET A 125 16.49 7.20 -13.43
N THR A 126 17.22 8.27 -13.75
CA THR A 126 16.66 9.53 -14.26
C THR A 126 17.46 9.91 -15.50
N GLN A 127 16.77 10.20 -16.61
CA GLN A 127 17.43 10.50 -17.90
C GLN A 127 18.45 9.41 -18.30
N GLY A 128 18.11 8.14 -18.07
CA GLY A 128 18.97 6.99 -18.33
C GLY A 128 20.17 6.81 -17.40
N ALA A 129 20.49 7.78 -16.54
CA ALA A 129 21.56 7.68 -15.55
C ALA A 129 21.04 7.06 -14.25
N VAL A 130 21.81 6.15 -13.66
CA VAL A 130 21.47 5.57 -12.34
C VAL A 130 21.60 6.64 -11.28
N THR A 131 20.50 6.91 -10.57
CA THR A 131 20.41 7.92 -9.52
C THR A 131 20.43 7.33 -8.11
N SER A 132 19.97 6.08 -7.96
CA SER A 132 19.97 5.38 -6.68
C SER A 132 20.02 3.86 -6.89
N ARG A 133 20.64 3.18 -5.93
CA ARG A 133 20.57 1.73 -5.79
C ARG A 133 20.37 1.37 -4.33
N ILE A 134 19.44 0.45 -4.09
CA ILE A 134 19.14 -0.11 -2.78
C ILE A 134 19.15 -1.61 -2.93
N ALA A 135 19.92 -2.30 -2.10
CA ALA A 135 20.03 -3.75 -2.14
C ALA A 135 20.29 -4.30 -0.74
N GLY A 136 19.81 -5.50 -0.48
CA GLY A 136 20.01 -6.14 0.81
C GLY A 136 19.13 -7.36 1.04
N GLU A 137 19.16 -7.81 2.29
CA GLU A 137 18.40 -8.96 2.77
C GLU A 137 17.79 -8.66 4.14
N ALA A 138 16.50 -8.97 4.30
CA ALA A 138 15.80 -8.90 5.57
C ALA A 138 15.47 -10.28 6.09
N GLU A 139 15.60 -10.45 7.40
CA GLU A 139 15.25 -11.66 8.14
C GLU A 139 14.31 -11.31 9.28
N LEU A 140 13.14 -11.95 9.31
CA LEU A 140 12.10 -11.78 10.32
C LEU A 140 11.98 -13.03 11.20
N THR A 141 11.72 -12.82 12.48
CA THR A 141 11.24 -13.83 13.41
C THR A 141 9.72 -14.01 13.29
N ALA A 142 9.16 -14.99 14.00
CA ALA A 142 7.75 -15.35 13.88
C ALA A 142 6.76 -14.24 14.31
N ASP A 143 7.19 -13.29 15.14
CA ASP A 143 6.41 -12.13 15.58
C ASP A 143 6.58 -10.90 14.66
N GLY A 144 7.29 -11.05 13.53
CA GLY A 144 7.57 -9.97 12.58
C GLY A 144 8.65 -8.98 13.03
N THR A 145 9.31 -9.19 14.17
CA THR A 145 10.55 -8.45 14.46
C THR A 145 11.68 -8.98 13.57
N GLY A 146 12.70 -8.18 13.32
CA GLY A 146 13.80 -8.64 12.48
C GLY A 146 14.92 -7.65 12.26
N VAL A 147 15.79 -7.97 11.31
CA VAL A 147 16.90 -7.13 10.88
C VAL A 147 16.96 -7.13 9.37
N VAL A 148 17.16 -5.95 8.78
CA VAL A 148 17.57 -5.80 7.38
C VAL A 148 19.05 -5.44 7.33
N ARG A 149 19.77 -6.08 6.42
CA ARG A 149 21.18 -5.82 6.10
C ARG A 149 21.27 -5.26 4.70
N TYR A 150 21.56 -3.97 4.59
CA TYR A 150 21.78 -3.30 3.32
C TYR A 150 23.20 -3.55 2.83
N SER A 151 23.34 -3.73 1.52
CA SER A 151 24.63 -3.75 0.82
C SER A 151 24.83 -2.51 -0.06
N GLU A 152 23.74 -1.83 -0.43
CA GLU A 152 23.76 -0.57 -1.19
C GLU A 152 22.71 0.40 -0.61
N PRO A 153 22.97 1.73 -0.60
CA PRO A 153 24.16 2.40 -1.12
C PRO A 153 25.40 2.24 -0.21
N GLU A 154 25.19 1.86 1.05
CA GLU A 154 26.24 1.57 2.02
C GLU A 154 25.86 0.35 2.87
N THR A 155 26.87 -0.34 3.40
CA THR A 155 26.64 -1.46 4.29
C THR A 155 26.15 -0.96 5.64
N LYS A 156 24.88 -1.23 5.96
CA LYS A 156 24.30 -0.93 7.27
C LYS A 156 23.25 -1.96 7.67
N GLU A 157 22.92 -2.00 8.95
CA GLU A 157 21.83 -2.83 9.47
C GLU A 157 20.77 -1.93 10.11
N GLU A 158 19.49 -2.24 9.86
CA GLU A 158 18.35 -1.59 10.53
C GLU A 158 17.47 -2.63 11.20
N ARG A 159 16.88 -2.27 12.34
CA ARG A 159 15.95 -3.15 13.07
C ARG A 159 14.54 -2.99 12.52
N LEU A 160 13.88 -4.11 12.30
CA LEU A 160 12.48 -4.16 11.87
C LEU A 160 11.56 -4.34 13.10
N PRO A 161 10.53 -3.51 13.25
CA PRO A 161 9.63 -3.50 14.39
C PRO A 161 8.73 -4.74 14.43
N PRO A 162 8.14 -5.09 15.58
CA PRO A 162 7.20 -6.21 15.68
C PRO A 162 6.00 -6.01 14.75
N GLY A 163 5.50 -7.12 14.21
CA GLY A 163 4.39 -7.13 13.26
C GLY A 163 4.75 -6.69 11.84
N THR A 164 6.04 -6.52 11.51
CA THR A 164 6.45 -6.21 10.13
C THR A 164 6.03 -7.33 9.18
N LEU A 165 5.44 -6.96 8.04
CA LEU A 165 5.10 -7.85 6.95
C LEU A 165 6.03 -7.61 5.75
N LEU A 166 6.23 -8.66 4.95
CA LEU A 166 6.89 -8.59 3.64
C LEU A 166 5.82 -8.43 2.53
N PRO A 167 6.16 -7.99 1.31
CA PRO A 167 5.18 -7.53 0.31
C PRO A 167 4.11 -8.56 -0.10
N ASN A 168 4.50 -9.80 -0.39
CA ASN A 168 3.55 -10.84 -0.78
C ASN A 168 2.73 -11.31 0.42
N ILE A 169 3.35 -11.48 1.59
CA ILE A 169 2.62 -11.77 2.84
C ILE A 169 1.62 -10.67 3.17
N HIS A 170 1.99 -9.39 3.04
CA HIS A 170 1.08 -8.26 3.23
C HIS A 170 -0.13 -8.37 2.31
N THR A 171 0.09 -8.67 1.03
CA THR A 171 -0.99 -8.88 0.04
C THR A 171 -1.91 -10.02 0.46
N ILE A 172 -1.35 -11.17 0.86
CA ILE A 172 -2.10 -12.35 1.31
C ILE A 172 -2.91 -12.04 2.57
N VAL A 173 -2.29 -11.45 3.60
CA VAL A 173 -2.97 -11.06 4.85
C VAL A 173 -4.13 -10.13 4.55
N THR A 174 -3.93 -9.16 3.66
CA THR A 174 -4.93 -8.16 3.33
C THR A 174 -6.09 -8.74 2.52
N LEU A 175 -5.83 -9.64 1.57
CA LEU A 175 -6.87 -10.38 0.84
C LEU A 175 -7.74 -11.22 1.78
N ASN A 176 -7.11 -11.90 2.74
CA ASN A 176 -7.83 -12.72 3.72
C ASN A 176 -8.63 -11.88 4.71
N ALA A 177 -8.08 -10.75 5.16
CA ALA A 177 -8.80 -9.76 5.95
C ALA A 177 -10.06 -9.26 5.21
N ALA A 178 -9.93 -8.88 3.95
CA ALA A 178 -11.06 -8.44 3.11
C ALA A 178 -12.13 -9.52 2.96
N ARG A 179 -11.72 -10.77 2.68
CA ARG A 179 -12.63 -11.92 2.56
C ARG A 179 -13.36 -12.21 3.88
N GLY A 180 -12.68 -12.03 5.01
CA GLY A 180 -13.25 -12.10 6.35
C GLY A 180 -14.15 -10.92 6.74
N GLY A 181 -14.37 -9.95 5.84
CA GLY A 181 -15.22 -8.78 6.06
C GLY A 181 -14.54 -7.63 6.81
N GLN A 182 -13.23 -7.73 7.07
CA GLN A 182 -12.47 -6.63 7.66
C GLN A 182 -12.32 -5.48 6.64
N ARG A 183 -12.18 -4.26 7.17
CA ARG A 183 -12.12 -3.02 6.38
C ARG A 183 -10.80 -2.26 6.53
N LEU A 184 -9.94 -2.72 7.42
CA LEU A 184 -8.72 -2.03 7.80
C LEU A 184 -7.66 -3.06 8.18
N VAL A 185 -6.45 -2.90 7.64
CA VAL A 185 -5.24 -3.59 8.07
C VAL A 185 -4.19 -2.53 8.36
N VAL A 186 -3.55 -2.60 9.53
CA VAL A 186 -2.47 -1.70 9.93
C VAL A 186 -1.29 -2.57 10.33
N ALA A 187 -0.17 -2.42 9.62
CA ALA A 187 1.05 -3.16 9.88
C ALA A 187 2.26 -2.37 9.35
N PRO A 188 3.43 -2.48 9.98
CA PRO A 188 4.67 -2.10 9.33
C PRO A 188 4.88 -3.00 8.10
N LEU A 189 5.34 -2.40 7.00
CA LEU A 189 5.68 -3.09 5.76
C LEU A 189 7.15 -2.83 5.45
N PHE A 190 7.90 -3.90 5.22
CA PHE A 190 9.25 -3.80 4.66
C PHE A 190 9.26 -4.36 3.24
N ASP A 191 9.49 -3.49 2.26
CA ASP A 191 9.52 -3.85 0.83
C ASP A 191 10.89 -3.64 0.17
N GLY A 192 11.88 -3.11 0.89
CA GLY A 192 13.22 -2.85 0.35
C GLY A 192 13.27 -1.72 -0.69
N THR A 193 12.27 -0.83 -0.72
CA THR A 193 12.26 0.36 -1.59
C THR A 193 12.83 1.61 -0.93
N SER A 194 13.07 1.56 0.38
CA SER A 194 13.68 2.61 1.20
C SER A 194 14.94 2.09 1.90
N PRO A 195 15.97 2.93 2.11
CA PRO A 195 17.13 2.58 2.94
C PRO A 195 16.84 2.65 4.45
N ASP A 196 15.64 3.06 4.87
CA ASP A 196 15.35 3.42 6.28
C ASP A 196 14.48 2.38 7.00
N GLY A 197 14.47 1.14 6.49
CA GLY A 197 13.77 0.02 7.11
C GLY A 197 12.29 -0.01 6.76
N ALA A 198 11.45 -0.47 7.71
CA ALA A 198 10.02 -0.61 7.48
C ALA A 198 9.30 0.75 7.50
N GLN A 199 8.30 0.90 6.63
CA GLN A 199 7.34 1.99 6.68
C GLN A 199 6.08 1.53 7.42
N ASP A 200 5.42 2.45 8.13
CA ASP A 200 4.11 2.13 8.68
C ASP A 200 3.07 2.23 7.57
N THR A 201 2.19 1.23 7.47
CA THR A 201 1.12 1.22 6.46
C THR A 201 -0.25 1.17 7.09
N THR A 202 -1.17 1.92 6.50
CA THR A 202 -2.60 1.80 6.75
C THR A 202 -3.28 1.41 5.46
N THR A 203 -3.89 0.22 5.46
CA THR A 203 -4.56 -0.34 4.29
C THR A 203 -6.07 -0.37 4.53
N VAL A 204 -6.79 0.47 3.80
CA VAL A 204 -8.26 0.54 3.82
C VAL A 204 -8.84 -0.36 2.73
N LEU A 205 -9.85 -1.15 3.08
CA LEU A 205 -10.43 -2.18 2.22
C LEU A 205 -11.89 -1.87 1.90
N SER A 206 -12.27 -2.04 0.64
CA SER A 206 -13.68 -2.04 0.23
C SER A 206 -14.41 -3.28 0.72
N ALA A 207 -15.72 -3.33 0.43
CA ALA A 207 -16.45 -4.59 0.38
C ALA A 207 -15.77 -5.58 -0.56
N TRP A 208 -15.89 -6.87 -0.22
CA TRP A 208 -15.53 -7.95 -1.11
C TRP A 208 -16.49 -7.97 -2.29
N ASP A 209 -15.97 -7.85 -3.50
CA ASP A 209 -16.72 -7.96 -4.72
C ASP A 209 -16.75 -9.43 -5.14
N ALA A 210 -17.96 -9.98 -5.32
CA ALA A 210 -18.15 -11.34 -5.82
C ALA A 210 -17.66 -11.47 -7.28
N PRO A 211 -17.38 -12.70 -7.75
CA PRO A 211 -17.04 -12.97 -9.15
C PRO A 211 -18.01 -12.30 -10.12
N ARG A 212 -17.46 -11.72 -11.19
CA ARG A 212 -18.21 -11.00 -12.22
C ARG A 212 -17.48 -11.09 -13.54
N GLU A 213 -18.19 -10.90 -14.64
CA GLU A 213 -17.56 -10.85 -15.96
C GLU A 213 -16.53 -9.71 -16.06
N VAL A 214 -15.36 -10.04 -16.62
CA VAL A 214 -14.25 -9.12 -16.87
C VAL A 214 -13.93 -9.13 -18.35
N ALA A 215 -14.42 -8.13 -19.06
CA ALA A 215 -14.07 -7.91 -20.45
C ALA A 215 -12.55 -7.70 -20.59
N GLY A 216 -11.95 -8.36 -21.59
CA GLY A 216 -10.50 -8.28 -21.88
C GLY A 216 -9.63 -9.24 -21.05
N PHE A 217 -10.08 -9.67 -19.86
CA PHE A 217 -9.33 -10.59 -19.00
C PHE A 217 -10.23 -11.72 -18.43
N PRO A 218 -10.71 -12.66 -19.27
CA PRO A 218 -11.66 -13.68 -18.86
C PRO A 218 -11.18 -14.56 -17.69
N SER A 219 -9.87 -14.78 -17.57
CA SER A 219 -9.26 -15.55 -16.46
C SER A 219 -9.54 -14.96 -15.08
N LEU A 220 -9.88 -13.67 -14.98
CA LEU A 220 -10.23 -13.00 -13.74
C LEU A 220 -11.72 -13.09 -13.39
N SER A 221 -12.58 -13.45 -14.37
CA SER A 221 -14.03 -13.50 -14.17
C SER A 221 -14.52 -14.46 -13.06
N PRO A 222 -13.90 -15.63 -12.82
CA PRO A 222 -14.34 -16.52 -11.74
C PRO A 222 -13.84 -16.08 -10.35
N LEU A 223 -13.02 -15.03 -10.25
CA LEU A 223 -12.39 -14.60 -9.02
C LEU A 223 -13.17 -13.47 -8.35
N GLY A 224 -13.27 -13.50 -7.02
CA GLY A 224 -13.60 -12.32 -6.24
C GLY A 224 -12.48 -11.29 -6.24
N SER A 225 -12.79 -10.08 -5.78
CA SER A 225 -11.81 -9.00 -5.71
C SER A 225 -12.11 -8.02 -4.59
N VAL A 226 -11.12 -7.19 -4.26
CA VAL A 226 -11.27 -6.11 -3.29
C VAL A 226 -10.45 -4.91 -3.73
N ARG A 227 -11.02 -3.71 -3.59
CA ARG A 227 -10.27 -2.46 -3.75
C ARG A 227 -9.59 -2.12 -2.43
N MET A 228 -8.32 -1.80 -2.53
CA MET A 228 -7.47 -1.42 -1.41
C MET A 228 -6.90 -0.03 -1.67
N ARG A 229 -6.76 0.75 -0.60
CA ARG A 229 -5.95 1.95 -0.59
C ARG A 229 -4.93 1.84 0.53
N ILE A 230 -3.67 1.87 0.17
CA ILE A 230 -2.53 1.74 1.07
C ILE A 230 -1.88 3.12 1.20
N ALA A 231 -1.77 3.60 2.43
CA ALA A 231 -1.05 4.81 2.78
C ALA A 231 0.24 4.45 3.52
N PHE A 232 1.36 5.01 3.07
CA PHE A 232 2.70 4.78 3.61
C PHE A 232 3.12 5.98 4.47
N PHE A 233 3.66 5.70 5.64
CA PHE A 233 4.12 6.71 6.59
C PHE A 233 5.55 6.42 7.02
N ASP A 234 6.42 7.40 6.87
CA ASP A 234 7.81 7.28 7.28
C ASP A 234 7.88 7.35 8.81
N ARG A 235 8.58 6.37 9.42
CA ARG A 235 8.59 6.19 10.88
C ARG A 235 9.41 7.25 11.60
N ASP A 236 10.39 7.85 10.93
CA ASP A 236 11.20 8.94 11.49
C ASP A 236 10.40 10.24 11.62
N ALA A 237 9.46 10.47 10.71
CA ALA A 237 8.57 11.63 10.74
C ALA A 237 7.55 11.55 11.89
N GLN A 238 7.10 10.34 12.27
CA GLN A 238 6.20 10.14 13.40
C GLN A 238 6.87 10.39 14.76
N GLN A 239 8.16 10.08 14.88
CA GLN A 239 8.92 10.28 16.12
C GLN A 239 9.22 11.77 16.41
N GLN A 240 9.12 12.63 15.39
CA GLN A 240 9.50 14.05 15.49
C GLN A 240 8.30 15.00 15.66
N GLY A 241 7.05 14.53 15.64
CA GLY A 241 5.88 15.40 15.84
C GLY A 241 4.58 14.65 16.09
N GLY A 242 3.97 14.85 17.27
CA GLY A 242 2.69 14.25 17.70
C GLY A 242 1.45 14.83 17.02
N GLY A 243 1.47 14.98 15.69
CA GLY A 243 0.32 15.38 14.86
C GLY A 243 -0.08 14.29 13.87
N ALA A 244 -1.24 14.45 13.21
CA ALA A 244 -1.63 13.58 12.10
C ALA A 244 -0.58 13.71 10.98
N THR A 245 0.19 12.66 10.74
CA THR A 245 1.19 12.64 9.67
C THR A 245 0.48 12.41 8.33
N THR A 246 0.83 13.21 7.32
CA THR A 246 0.34 13.00 5.95
C THR A 246 1.13 11.85 5.31
N PRO A 247 0.49 10.89 4.64
CA PRO A 247 1.20 9.79 3.97
C PRO A 247 2.28 10.31 3.02
N SER A 248 3.46 9.70 2.98
CA SER A 248 4.51 10.02 2.02
C SER A 248 4.14 9.55 0.61
N TYR A 249 3.41 8.45 0.52
CA TYR A 249 2.89 7.87 -0.71
C TYR A 249 1.54 7.19 -0.45
N GLU A 250 0.63 7.24 -1.43
CA GLU A 250 -0.59 6.43 -1.42
C GLU A 250 -0.72 5.67 -2.74
N VAL A 251 -1.15 4.41 -2.65
CA VAL A 251 -1.55 3.63 -3.82
C VAL A 251 -2.96 3.08 -3.61
N SER A 252 -3.80 3.23 -4.63
CA SER A 252 -5.09 2.55 -4.69
C SER A 252 -5.06 1.54 -5.83
N LEU A 253 -5.60 0.35 -5.61
CA LEU A 253 -5.64 -0.71 -6.61
C LEU A 253 -6.73 -1.72 -6.24
N ARG A 254 -7.13 -2.56 -7.19
CA ARG A 254 -7.96 -3.73 -6.93
C ARG A 254 -7.12 -4.98 -7.05
N TYR A 255 -7.05 -5.76 -5.98
CA TYR A 255 -6.52 -7.11 -6.05
C TYR A 255 -7.65 -8.10 -6.32
N TRP A 256 -7.39 -9.03 -7.22
CA TRP A 256 -8.14 -10.25 -7.40
C TRP A 256 -7.68 -11.31 -6.40
N GLU A 257 -8.53 -12.30 -6.12
CA GLU A 257 -8.22 -13.42 -5.20
C GLU A 257 -6.87 -14.08 -5.48
N ASN A 258 -6.45 -14.08 -6.74
CA ASN A 258 -5.22 -14.72 -7.19
C ASN A 258 -3.96 -13.81 -7.11
N GLY A 259 -4.07 -12.62 -6.55
CA GLY A 259 -2.96 -11.65 -6.44
C GLY A 259 -2.73 -10.77 -7.66
N VAL A 260 -3.47 -10.95 -8.77
CA VAL A 260 -3.43 -10.01 -9.90
C VAL A 260 -4.01 -8.66 -9.47
N ALA A 261 -3.36 -7.56 -9.86
CA ALA A 261 -3.82 -6.20 -9.58
C ALA A 261 -4.35 -5.49 -10.83
N ASP A 262 -5.42 -4.71 -10.70
CA ASP A 262 -5.84 -3.73 -11.72
C ASP A 262 -6.39 -2.45 -11.07
N GLN A 263 -6.85 -1.49 -11.88
CA GLN A 263 -7.38 -0.19 -11.40
C GLN A 263 -6.39 0.57 -10.52
N MET A 264 -5.11 0.57 -10.90
CA MET A 264 -4.05 1.17 -10.10
C MET A 264 -4.03 2.70 -10.22
N LEU A 265 -3.99 3.39 -9.09
CA LEU A 265 -3.77 4.83 -8.97
C LEU A 265 -2.62 5.06 -7.99
N MET A 266 -1.53 5.65 -8.48
CA MET A 266 -0.32 5.97 -7.72
C MET A 266 -0.30 7.46 -7.43
N ASP A 267 -0.36 7.85 -6.16
CA ASP A 267 -0.45 9.24 -5.72
C ASP A 267 0.90 9.72 -5.19
N PHE A 268 1.58 10.53 -6.00
CA PHE A 268 2.89 11.11 -5.69
C PHE A 268 2.78 12.46 -4.97
N ARG A 269 1.65 12.71 -4.29
CA ARG A 269 1.25 14.01 -3.69
C ARG A 269 0.99 15.11 -4.71
N GLU A 270 1.93 15.43 -5.60
CA GLU A 270 1.77 16.50 -6.59
C GLU A 270 0.87 16.10 -7.76
N PHE A 271 0.85 14.82 -8.09
CA PHE A 271 0.08 14.25 -9.19
C PHE A 271 -0.27 12.78 -8.93
N VAL A 272 -1.26 12.29 -9.68
CA VAL A 272 -1.74 10.92 -9.64
C VAL A 272 -1.57 10.30 -11.01
N VAL A 273 -0.94 9.13 -11.07
CA VAL A 273 -0.76 8.32 -12.27
C VAL A 273 -1.71 7.13 -12.22
N GLU A 274 -2.46 6.91 -13.28
CA GLU A 274 -3.26 5.71 -13.48
C GLU A 274 -2.44 4.65 -14.21
N GLY A 275 -2.47 3.42 -13.69
CA GLY A 275 -1.93 2.23 -14.33
C GLY A 275 -3.05 1.36 -14.88
N GLN A 276 -3.32 1.49 -16.18
CA GLN A 276 -4.30 0.65 -16.86
C GLN A 276 -3.64 -0.67 -17.28
N MET A 277 -4.11 -1.80 -16.75
CA MET A 277 -3.66 -3.12 -17.22
C MET A 277 -4.07 -3.32 -18.68
N VAL A 278 -3.10 -3.57 -19.55
CA VAL A 278 -3.30 -3.76 -20.99
C VAL A 278 -2.98 -5.19 -21.43
N LYS A 279 -2.26 -5.95 -20.61
CA LYS A 279 -1.92 -7.35 -20.88
C LYS A 279 -1.79 -8.11 -19.57
N LEU A 280 -2.28 -9.34 -19.56
CA LEU A 280 -2.10 -10.31 -18.49
C LEU A 280 -1.74 -11.64 -19.13
N GLU A 281 -0.65 -12.24 -18.69
CA GLU A 281 -0.16 -13.53 -19.14
C GLU A 281 0.10 -14.40 -17.92
N ASP A 282 -0.37 -15.65 -17.97
CA ASP A 282 0.08 -16.65 -17.02
C ASP A 282 1.55 -16.96 -17.34
N VAL A 283 2.39 -17.03 -16.32
CA VAL A 283 3.78 -17.49 -16.47
C VAL A 283 3.91 -18.87 -15.83
N PRO A 284 4.86 -19.71 -16.29
CA PRO A 284 5.14 -20.97 -15.63
C PRO A 284 5.38 -20.72 -14.14
N GLY A 285 4.59 -21.39 -13.32
CA GLY A 285 4.68 -21.35 -11.89
C GLY A 285 4.24 -22.69 -11.32
N GLY A 286 4.55 -22.88 -10.04
CA GLY A 286 4.35 -24.15 -9.37
C GLY A 286 5.60 -25.02 -9.46
N CYS A 287 5.89 -25.65 -8.32
CA CYS A 287 6.37 -27.02 -8.34
C CYS A 287 5.14 -27.92 -8.62
#